data_AF-A0A6B2LV95-F1
#
_entry.id   AF-A0A6B2LV95-F1
#
_cell.length_a   1.000
_cell.length_b   1.000
_cell.length_c   1.000
_cell.angle_alpha   90.00
_cell.angle_beta   90.00
_cell.angle_gamma   90.00
#
_symmetry.space_group_name_H-M   'P 1'
#
loop_
_entity.id
_entity.type
_entity.pdbx_description
1 polymer ?
#
loop_
_entity_poly.entity_id
_entity_poly.type
_entity_poly.pdbx_seq_one_letter_code
_entity_poly.pdbx_strand_id
1 'polypeptide(L)'
;MGGPVERGHVVNWDGLLELWRRAYRLLQVSPADHPILITQPVSMHTYEKEKVMQYLFEEMEVPAMHLALQPVLSLIACGRTAGVSVDLGA
;
A
#
# COMPACT_ATOMS: atom_id res chain seq x y z
N MET A 1 19.68 -3.02 9.19
CA MET A 1 18.42 -2.77 9.93
C MET A 1 17.31 -2.80 8.91
N GLY A 2 16.42 -3.79 8.98
CA GLY A 2 15.32 -3.98 8.02
C GLY A 2 14.21 -2.96 8.21
N GLY A 3 13.52 -2.62 7.12
CA GLY A 3 12.29 -1.82 7.15
C GLY A 3 11.07 -2.67 7.52
N PRO A 4 9.88 -2.07 7.67
CA PRO A 4 8.66 -2.84 7.97
C PRO A 4 8.19 -3.73 6.81
N VAL A 5 8.74 -3.52 5.61
CA VAL A 5 8.48 -4.31 4.41
C VAL A 5 9.83 -4.84 3.89
N GLU A 6 9.89 -6.13 3.62
CA GLU A 6 11.07 -6.79 3.04
C GLU A 6 10.65 -7.65 1.86
N ARG A 7 11.30 -7.47 0.71
CA ARG A 7 11.01 -8.21 -0.54
C ARG A 7 9.52 -8.19 -0.93
N GLY A 8 8.84 -7.07 -0.68
CA GLY A 8 7.42 -6.88 -0.99
C GLY A 8 6.45 -7.48 0.03
N HIS A 9 6.93 -8.06 1.13
CA HIS A 9 6.10 -8.64 2.19
C HIS A 9 6.21 -7.84 3.48
N VAL A 10 5.11 -7.77 4.24
CA VAL A 10 5.08 -7.01 5.50
C VAL A 10 5.66 -7.87 6.62
N VAL A 11 6.83 -7.49 7.13
CA VAL A 11 7.52 -8.20 8.22
C VAL A 11 7.32 -7.56 9.59
N ASN A 12 6.93 -6.28 9.65
CA ASN A 12 6.58 -5.58 10.89
C ASN A 12 5.36 -4.68 10.67
N TRP A 13 4.22 -5.11 11.23
CA TRP A 13 2.93 -4.45 11.08
C TRP A 13 2.83 -3.13 11.87
N ASP A 14 3.36 -3.10 13.10
CA ASP A 14 3.37 -1.88 13.91
C ASP A 14 4.24 -0.79 13.25
N GLY A 15 5.38 -1.20 12.67
CA GLY A 15 6.24 -0.31 11.90
C GLY A 15 5.57 0.22 10.64
N LEU A 16 4.76 -0.60 9.96
CA LEU A 16 3.98 -0.17 8.79
C LEU A 16 2.87 0.83 9.18
N LEU A 17 2.18 0.59 10.29
CA LEU A 17 1.16 1.50 10.80
C LEU A 17 1.74 2.87 11.15
N GLU A 18 2.88 2.89 11.84
CA GLU A 18 3.56 4.14 12.17
C GLU A 18 4.07 4.87 10.92
N LEU A 19 4.49 4.13 9.89
CA LEU A 19 4.86 4.70 8.60
C LEU A 19 3.67 5.42 7.94
N TRP A 20 2.49 4.79 7.93
CA TRP A 20 1.28 5.43 7.39
C TRP A 20 0.85 6.63 8.21
N ARG A 21 0.81 6.54 9.55
CA ARG A 21 0.51 7.67 10.43
C ARG A 21 1.46 8.83 10.20
N ARG A 22 2.76 8.55 10.04
CA ARG A 22 3.75 9.55 9.68
C ARG A 22 3.47 10.19 8.32
N ALA A 23 3.10 9.42 7.30
CA ALA A 23 2.76 9.96 5.98
C ALA A 23 1.60 10.96 6.04
N TYR A 24 0.51 10.62 6.74
CA TYR A 24 -0.61 11.53 6.94
C TYR A 24 -0.23 12.80 7.72
N ARG A 25 0.59 12.68 8.77
CA ARG A 25 1.12 13.85 9.51
C ARG A 25 1.96 14.76 8.61
N LEU A 26 2.79 14.20 7.72
CA LEU A 26 3.60 14.97 6.78
C LEU A 26 2.74 15.68 5.72
N LEU A 27 1.65 15.04 5.29
CA LEU A 27 0.67 15.62 4.37
C LEU A 27 -0.27 16.64 5.05
N GLN A 28 -0.26 16.71 6.38
CA GLN A 28 -1.14 17.57 7.19
C GLN A 28 -2.64 17.32 6.93
N VAL A 29 -3.01 16.05 6.72
CA VAL A 29 -4.39 15.62 6.48
C VAL A 29 -4.79 14.49 7.43
N SER A 30 -6.09 14.39 7.71
CA SER A 30 -6.66 13.32 8.54
C SER A 30 -6.96 12.07 7.70
N PRO A 31 -6.54 10.87 8.12
CA PRO A 31 -6.94 9.62 7.46
C PRO A 31 -8.45 9.47 7.27
N ALA A 32 -9.25 9.86 8.26
CA ALA A 32 -10.70 9.70 8.25
C ALA A 32 -11.42 10.53 7.17
N ASP A 33 -10.78 11.58 6.64
CA ASP A 33 -11.36 12.47 5.63
C ASP A 33 -10.92 12.10 4.21
N HIS A 34 -10.00 11.14 4.04
CA HIS A 34 -9.32 10.90 2.77
C HIS A 34 -9.24 9.43 2.39
N PRO A 35 -9.84 9.01 1.26
CA PRO A 35 -9.68 7.65 0.76
C PRO A 35 -8.24 7.39 0.33
N ILE A 36 -7.80 6.13 0.44
CA ILE A 36 -6.41 5.74 0.17
C ILE A 36 -6.29 4.72 -0.96
N LEU A 37 -5.31 4.91 -1.84
CA LEU A 37 -4.88 3.89 -2.79
C LEU A 37 -3.55 3.30 -2.30
N ILE A 38 -3.54 1.99 -2.08
CA ILE A 38 -2.33 1.23 -1.74
C ILE A 38 -1.93 0.36 -2.92
N THR A 39 -0.64 0.26 -3.18
CA THR A 39 -0.09 -0.62 -4.21
C THR A 39 0.30 -1.97 -3.62
N GLN A 40 -0.07 -3.08 -4.26
CA GLN A 40 0.35 -4.44 -3.90
C GLN A 40 1.23 -5.06 -5.00
N PRO A 41 2.26 -5.84 -4.63
CA PRO A 41 2.95 -6.72 -5.56
C PRO A 41 2.06 -7.90 -5.95
N VAL A 42 2.39 -8.57 -7.05
CA VAL A 42 1.69 -9.79 -7.49
C VAL A 42 1.80 -10.92 -6.47
N SER A 43 2.89 -10.94 -5.69
CA SER A 43 3.20 -11.98 -4.70
C SER A 43 2.52 -11.80 -3.34
N MET A 44 1.82 -10.69 -3.08
CA MET A 44 1.22 -10.43 -1.76
C MET A 44 0.15 -11.48 -1.44
N HIS A 45 0.25 -12.10 -0.26
CA HIS A 45 -0.67 -13.15 0.17
C HIS A 45 -2.02 -12.57 0.59
N THR A 46 -3.09 -13.35 0.49
CA THR A 46 -4.45 -12.92 0.88
C THR A 46 -4.52 -12.40 2.32
N TYR A 47 -3.87 -13.07 3.26
CA TYR A 47 -3.85 -12.65 4.67
C TYR A 47 -3.19 -11.27 4.86
N GLU A 48 -2.16 -10.94 4.07
CA GLU A 48 -1.52 -9.62 4.12
C GLU A 48 -2.49 -8.55 3.61
N LYS A 49 -3.25 -8.85 2.55
CA LYS A 49 -4.27 -7.93 2.00
C LYS A 49 -5.36 -7.65 3.03
N GLU A 50 -5.88 -8.69 3.66
CA GLU A 50 -6.89 -8.58 4.72
C GLU A 50 -6.38 -7.75 5.90
N LYS A 51 -5.13 -7.98 6.32
CA LYS A 51 -4.55 -7.24 7.44
C LYS A 51 -4.23 -5.78 7.10
N VAL A 52 -3.82 -5.47 5.87
CA VAL A 52 -3.73 -4.09 5.37
C VAL A 52 -5.10 -3.41 5.44
N MET A 53 -6.16 -4.09 4.97
CA MET A 53 -7.52 -3.56 5.03
C MET A 53 -7.97 -3.31 6.46
N GLN A 54 -7.73 -4.26 7.36
CA GLN A 54 -8.05 -4.14 8.78
C GLN A 54 -7.39 -2.89 9.38
N TYR A 55 -6.08 -2.71 9.18
CA TYR A 55 -5.36 -1.57 9.75
C TYR A 55 -5.84 -0.23 9.17
N LEU A 56 -6.15 -0.18 7.88
CA LEU A 56 -6.61 1.06 7.26
C LEU A 56 -8.02 1.45 7.69
N PHE A 57 -8.94 0.49 7.82
CA PHE A 57 -10.32 0.76 8.22
C PHE A 57 -10.50 0.86 9.74
N GLU A 58 -9.94 -0.06 10.51
CA GLU A 58 -10.18 -0.13 11.96
C GLU A 58 -9.25 0.80 12.74
N GLU A 59 -7.97 0.88 12.38
CA GLU A 59 -6.98 1.66 13.16
C GLU A 59 -6.77 3.08 12.62
N MET A 60 -7.09 3.32 11.35
CA MET A 60 -6.90 4.60 10.68
C MET A 60 -8.22 5.20 10.17
N GLU A 61 -9.35 4.48 10.26
CA GLU A 61 -10.68 5.00 9.94
C GLU A 61 -10.81 5.58 8.52
N VAL A 62 -10.01 5.12 7.55
CA VAL A 62 -10.08 5.67 6.18
C VAL A 62 -11.48 5.44 5.59
N PRO A 63 -12.06 6.43 4.88
CA PRO A 63 -13.45 6.34 4.43
C PRO A 63 -13.65 5.35 3.28
N ALA A 64 -12.60 5.10 2.49
CA ALA A 64 -12.55 4.06 1.47
C ALA A 64 -11.10 3.73 1.13
N MET A 65 -10.88 2.54 0.54
CA MET A 65 -9.57 2.18 0.02
C MET A 65 -9.64 1.41 -1.29
N HIS A 66 -8.54 1.42 -2.03
CA HIS A 66 -8.33 0.56 -3.19
C HIS A 66 -6.93 -0.07 -3.15
N LEU A 67 -6.85 -1.38 -3.38
CA LEU A 67 -5.59 -2.12 -3.42
C LEU A 67 -5.22 -2.49 -4.86
N ALA A 68 -4.38 -1.68 -5.49
CA ALA A 68 -4.03 -1.79 -6.91
C ALA A 68 -2.73 -2.56 -7.14
N LEU A 69 -2.67 -3.36 -8.22
CA LEU A 69 -1.45 -4.06 -8.60
C LEU A 69 -0.39 -3.09 -9.14
N GLN A 70 0.82 -3.11 -8.56
CA GLN A 70 1.97 -2.32 -9.02
C GLN A 70 2.24 -2.41 -10.54
N PRO A 71 2.30 -3.60 -11.18
CA PRO A 71 2.56 -3.67 -12.62
C PRO A 71 1.43 -3.06 -13.46
N VAL A 72 0.18 -3.12 -12.98
CA VAL A 72 -0.97 -2.52 -13.68
C VAL A 72 -0.88 -1.00 -13.62
N LEU A 73 -0.58 -0.43 -12.45
CA LEU A 73 -0.37 1.01 -12.31
C LEU A 73 0.80 1.51 -13.18
N SER A 74 1.87 0.71 -13.27
CA SER A 74 3.03 1.03 -14.11
C SER A 74 2.68 1.09 -15.60
N LEU A 75 1.86 0.15 -16.09
CA LEU A 75 1.36 0.17 -17.46
C LEU A 75 0.45 1.39 -17.71
N ILE A 76 -0.49 1.65 -16.80
CA ILE A 76 -1.44 2.77 -16.91
C ILE A 76 -0.69 4.11 -16.90
N ALA A 77 0.33 4.28 -16.06
CA ALA A 77 1.17 5.47 -16.04
C ALA A 77 1.88 5.73 -17.38
N CYS A 78 2.14 4.68 -18.17
CA CYS A 78 2.68 4.78 -19.52
C CYS A 78 1.60 4.92 -20.62
N GLY A 79 0.33 5.14 -20.26
CA GLY A 79 -0.79 5.21 -21.20
C GLY A 79 -1.13 3.87 -21.86
N ARG A 80 -0.75 2.74 -21.25
CA ARG A 80 -1.00 1.40 -21.79
C ARG A 80 -1.94 0.60 -20.89
N THR A 81 -2.88 -0.12 -21.49
CA THR A 81 -3.77 -1.07 -20.80
C THR A 81 -3.32 -2.52 -20.97
N ALA A 82 -2.39 -2.77 -21.89
CA ALA A 82 -1.78 -4.08 -22.14
C ALA A 82 -0.26 -3.93 -22.36
N GLY A 83 0.50 -4.89 -21.84
CA GLY A 83 1.96 -4.91 -21.95
C GLY A 83 2.59 -5.78 -20.87
N VAL A 84 3.92 -5.82 -20.86
CA VAL A 84 4.72 -6.46 -19.81
C VAL A 84 5.39 -5.37 -18.99
N SER A 85 5.24 -5.44 -17.68
CA SER A 85 5.94 -4.57 -16.73
C SER A 85 7.06 -5.38 -16.07
N VAL A 86 8.28 -4.87 -16.09
CA VAL A 86 9.42 -5.41 -15.35
C VAL A 86 9.72 -4.43 -14.22
N ASP A 87 9.36 -4.81 -13.00
CA ASP A 87 9.62 -4.01 -11.80
C ASP A 87 10.91 -4.49 -11.11
N LEU A 88 11.83 -3.57 -10.86
CA LEU A 88 13.14 -3.82 -10.23
C LEU A 88 13.22 -2.99 -8.95
N GLY A 89 12.69 -3.56 -7.87
CA GLY A 89 12.69 -2.96 -6.52
C GLY A 89 13.88 -3.38 -5.65
N ALA A 90 13.86 -2.91 -4.39
CA ALA A 90 14.83 -3.24 -3.34
C ALA A 90 14.29 -4.31 -2.36
#